data_AF-A0A1I5UNJ4-F1
#
_entry.id   AF-A0A1I5UNJ4-F1
#
_cell.length_a   1.000
_cell.length_b   1.000
_cell.length_c   1.000
_cell.angle_alpha   90.00
_cell.angle_beta   90.00
_cell.angle_gamma   90.00
#
_symmetry.space_group_name_H-M   'P 1'
#
loop_
_entity.id
_entity.type
_entity.pdbx_description
1 polymer ?
#
loop_
_entity_poly.entity_id
_entity_poly.type
_entity_poly.pdbx_seq_one_letter_code
_entity_poly.pdbx_strand_id
1 'polypeptide(L)'
;MLLNKILQGNYSLSSLNHQIKLPLDIDLSVADDDPVRLVSAFVEEMDLSDLYATYERIRKGQATPRHMMKIAVYAAMNRIF
;
A
#
# COMPACT_ATOMS: atom_id res chain seq x y z
N MET A 1 20.83 27.00 -23.34
CA MET A 1 19.53 26.69 -22.72
C MET A 1 18.56 26.27 -23.81
N LEU A 2 18.17 24.99 -23.84
CA LEU A 2 17.17 24.45 -24.76
C LEU A 2 15.80 24.54 -24.09
N LEU A 3 14.89 25.33 -24.67
CA LEU A 3 13.49 25.40 -24.25
C LEU A 3 12.76 24.15 -24.77
N ASN A 4 12.63 23.14 -23.91
CA ASN A 4 11.74 22.02 -24.17
C ASN A 4 10.29 22.55 -24.15
N LYS A 5 9.74 22.76 -25.34
CA LYS A 5 8.35 23.17 -25.54
C LYS A 5 7.45 22.00 -25.11
N ILE A 6 6.96 22.05 -23.88
CA ILE A 6 6.02 21.08 -23.35
C ILE A 6 4.74 21.18 -24.20
N LEU A 7 4.42 20.12 -24.94
CA LEU A 7 3.17 19.97 -25.69
C LEU A 7 2.01 19.64 -24.73
N GLN A 8 1.76 20.48 -23.73
CA GLN A 8 0.58 20.35 -22.89
C GLN A 8 -0.62 20.95 -23.63
N GLY A 9 -1.57 20.09 -24.01
CA GLY A 9 -2.85 20.53 -24.56
C GLY A 9 -3.66 21.30 -23.52
N ASN A 10 -4.57 22.17 -23.95
CA ASN A 10 -5.47 22.86 -23.03
C ASN A 10 -6.60 21.90 -22.60
N TYR A 11 -6.36 21.13 -21.53
CA TYR A 11 -7.29 20.13 -20.98
C TYR A 11 -8.55 20.74 -20.32
N SER A 12 -8.70 22.06 -20.31
CA SER A 12 -9.90 22.74 -19.83
C SER A 12 -11.04 22.81 -20.87
N LEU A 13 -10.79 22.40 -22.11
CA LEU A 13 -11.75 22.53 -23.22
C LEU A 13 -12.67 21.31 -23.42
N SER A 14 -12.43 20.18 -22.75
CA SER A 14 -13.33 19.01 -22.83
C SER A 14 -14.38 19.07 -21.72
N SER A 15 -15.50 19.75 -21.98
CA SER A 15 -16.65 19.84 -21.07
C SER A 15 -17.53 18.58 -21.05
N LEU A 16 -16.99 17.42 -21.42
CA LEU A 16 -17.74 16.16 -21.49
C LEU A 16 -17.00 15.07 -20.73
N ASN A 17 -17.61 14.72 -19.59
CA ASN A 17 -17.33 13.61 -18.68
C ASN A 17 -16.14 13.83 -17.74
N HIS A 18 -16.40 14.62 -16.71
CA HIS A 18 -15.86 14.50 -15.35
C HIS A 18 -14.61 13.62 -15.26
N GLN A 19 -13.44 14.21 -15.51
CA GLN A 19 -12.20 13.56 -15.13
C GLN A 19 -12.29 13.35 -13.62
N ILE A 20 -12.31 12.09 -13.19
CA ILE A 20 -12.03 11.75 -11.79
C ILE A 20 -10.59 12.20 -11.59
N LYS A 21 -10.40 13.44 -11.16
CA LYS A 21 -9.18 13.82 -10.46
C LYS A 21 -9.28 13.01 -9.18
N LEU A 22 -8.61 11.86 -9.14
CA LEU A 22 -8.33 11.26 -7.84
C LEU A 22 -7.69 12.41 -7.04
N PRO A 23 -8.26 12.82 -5.90
CA PRO A 23 -7.49 13.62 -4.99
C PRO A 23 -6.20 12.82 -4.76
N LEU A 24 -5.04 13.39 -5.14
CA LEU A 24 -3.76 12.78 -4.76
C LEU A 24 -3.68 12.65 -3.22
N ASP A 25 -4.48 13.43 -2.51
CA ASP A 25 -4.78 13.35 -1.09
C ASP A 25 -5.81 12.26 -0.74
N ILE A 26 -5.76 11.09 -1.39
CA ILE A 26 -6.06 9.85 -0.67
C ILE A 26 -4.75 9.39 -0.01
N ASP A 27 -4.04 10.33 0.62
CA ASP A 27 -3.28 10.00 1.81
C ASP A 27 -4.35 9.51 2.78
N LEU A 28 -4.56 8.19 2.80
CA LEU A 28 -5.04 7.52 3.99
C LEU A 28 -4.11 8.05 5.08
N SER A 29 -4.58 9.02 5.86
CA SER A 29 -3.81 9.75 6.88
C SER A 29 -3.56 8.80 8.06
N VAL A 30 -2.84 7.74 7.74
CA VAL A 30 -2.24 6.82 8.67
C VAL A 30 -1.09 7.61 9.24
N ALA A 31 -1.22 7.98 10.52
CA ALA A 31 -0.18 8.69 11.24
C ALA A 31 1.18 8.03 10.93
N ASP A 32 2.25 8.82 10.83
CA ASP A 32 3.59 8.27 10.61
C ASP A 32 3.94 7.22 11.68
N ASP A 33 3.44 7.44 12.89
CA ASP A 33 3.59 6.56 14.05
C ASP A 33 2.54 5.44 14.14
N ASP A 34 1.63 5.33 13.16
CA ASP A 34 0.63 4.28 13.19
C ASP A 34 1.33 2.91 13.12
N PRO A 35 0.99 2.00 14.04
CA PRO A 35 1.61 0.68 14.10
C PRO A 35 1.54 -0.07 12.76
N VAL A 36 0.55 0.19 11.90
CA VAL A 36 0.46 -0.46 10.58
C VAL A 36 1.67 -0.14 9.69
N ARG A 37 2.16 1.11 9.65
CA ARG A 37 3.30 1.50 8.79
C ARG A 37 4.61 0.95 9.33
N LEU A 38 4.81 1.05 10.64
CA LEU A 38 5.98 0.48 11.31
C LEU A 38 6.03 -1.05 11.13
N VAL A 39 4.92 -1.75 11.40
CA VAL A 39 4.82 -3.20 11.18
C VAL A 39 5.07 -3.55 9.72
N SER A 40 4.59 -2.74 8.78
CA SER A 40 4.84 -2.96 7.36
C SER A 40 6.33 -2.90 7.03
N ALA A 41 7.03 -1.86 7.49
CA ALA A 41 8.46 -1.68 7.27
C ALA A 41 9.27 -2.85 7.83
N PHE A 42 9.01 -3.25 9.09
CA PHE A 42 9.72 -4.36 9.72
C PHE A 42 9.44 -5.71 9.03
N VAL A 43 8.18 -5.99 8.68
CA VAL A 43 7.81 -7.27 8.04
C VAL A 43 8.28 -7.35 6.58
N GLU A 44 8.52 -6.22 5.92
CA GLU A 44 9.04 -6.19 4.55
C GLU A 44 10.55 -6.44 4.46
N GLU A 45 11.31 -5.99 5.46
CA GLU A 45 12.77 -6.21 5.52
C GLU A 45 13.15 -7.58 6.09
N MET A 46 12.24 -8.25 6.78
CA MET A 46 12.47 -9.53 7.43
C MET A 46 12.52 -10.71 6.43
N ASP A 47 13.43 -11.65 6.67
CA ASP A 47 13.45 -12.91 5.94
C ASP A 47 12.26 -13.78 6.37
N LEU A 48 11.36 -14.04 5.43
CA LEU A 48 10.15 -14.85 5.64
C LEU A 48 10.30 -16.26 5.09
N SER A 49 11.49 -16.70 4.69
CA SER A 49 11.71 -18.03 4.10
C SER A 49 11.17 -19.16 4.98
N ASP A 50 11.44 -19.09 6.28
CA ASP A 50 10.92 -20.06 7.26
C ASP A 50 9.39 -19.99 7.38
N LEU A 51 8.82 -18.78 7.38
CA LEU A 51 7.37 -18.61 7.39
C LEU A 51 6.76 -19.27 6.15
N TYR A 52 7.30 -19.03 4.96
CA TYR A 52 6.80 -19.65 3.74
C TYR A 52 7.03 -21.17 3.71
N ALA A 53 8.10 -21.68 4.31
CA ALA A 53 8.36 -23.12 4.42
C ALA A 53 7.31 -23.86 5.27
N THR A 54 6.69 -23.19 6.25
CA THR A 54 5.60 -23.79 7.05
C THR A 54 4.28 -23.94 6.28
N TYR A 55 4.07 -23.20 5.19
CA TYR A 55 2.85 -23.32 4.39
C TYR A 55 3.05 -24.34 3.27
N GLU A 56 2.34 -25.47 3.33
CA GLU A 56 2.35 -26.46 2.24
C GLU A 56 1.81 -25.89 0.92
N ARG A 57 0.82 -24.98 0.99
CA ARG A 57 0.20 -24.39 -0.18
C ARG A 57 -0.48 -23.06 0.11
N ILE A 58 -0.21 -22.07 -0.72
CA ILE A 58 -0.94 -20.79 -0.70
C ILE A 58 -2.03 -20.84 -1.79
N ARG A 59 -3.29 -20.81 -1.39
CA ARG A 59 -4.43 -20.81 -2.32
C ARG A 59 -4.61 -19.42 -2.92
N LYS A 60 -4.93 -19.35 -4.22
CA LYS A 60 -5.34 -18.09 -4.86
C LYS A 60 -6.63 -17.58 -4.20
N GLY A 61 -6.66 -16.28 -3.86
CA GLY A 61 -7.78 -15.63 -3.20
C GLY A 61 -7.75 -15.63 -1.67
N GLN A 62 -6.72 -16.20 -1.04
CA GLN A 62 -6.50 -16.07 0.40
C GLN A 62 -5.44 -15.02 0.72
N ALA A 63 -5.51 -14.45 1.92
CA ALA A 63 -4.47 -13.55 2.42
C ALA A 63 -3.12 -14.29 2.44
N THR A 64 -2.08 -13.66 1.88
CA THR A 64 -0.74 -14.25 1.88
C THR A 64 -0.24 -14.45 3.32
N PRO A 65 0.66 -15.42 3.58
CA PRO A 65 1.29 -15.60 4.89
C PRO A 65 1.85 -14.30 5.49
N ARG A 66 2.49 -13.47 4.66
CA ARG A 66 2.97 -12.14 5.03
C ARG A 66 1.86 -11.22 5.56
N HIS A 67 0.73 -11.16 4.86
CA HIS A 67 -0.42 -10.36 5.30
C HIS A 67 -1.01 -10.88 6.61
N MET A 68 -1.13 -12.21 6.78
CA MET A 68 -1.59 -12.78 8.04
C MET A 68 -0.64 -12.45 9.20
N MET A 69 0.67 -12.50 8.96
CA MET A 69 1.67 -12.10 9.95
C MET A 69 1.53 -10.62 10.34
N LYS A 70 1.37 -9.70 9.38
CA LYS A 70 1.12 -8.28 9.67
C LYS A 70 -0.12 -8.09 10.56
N ILE A 71 -1.21 -8.81 10.27
CA ILE A 71 -2.45 -8.78 11.08
C ILE A 71 -2.21 -9.31 12.50
N ALA A 72 -1.51 -10.45 12.64
CA ALA A 72 -1.21 -11.05 13.94
C ALA A 72 -0.36 -10.13 14.82
N VAL A 73 0.70 -9.52 14.25
CA VAL A 73 1.56 -8.56 14.94
C VAL A 73 0.78 -7.32 15.34
N TYR A 74 -0.03 -6.77 14.42
CA TYR A 74 -0.87 -5.61 14.72
C TYR A 74 -1.84 -5.88 15.87
N ALA A 75 -2.53 -7.03 15.86
CA ALA A 75 -3.44 -7.41 16.93
C ALA A 75 -2.72 -7.60 18.27
N ALA A 76 -1.47 -8.12 18.25
CA ALA A 76 -0.63 -8.25 19.44
C ALA A 76 -0.22 -6.91 20.01
N MET A 77 0.20 -5.97 19.15
CA MET A 77 0.57 -4.61 19.56
C MET A 77 -0.62 -3.88 20.20
N ASN A 78 -1.82 -4.08 19.66
CA ASN A 78 -3.03 -3.44 20.14
C ASN A 78 -3.78 -4.22 21.24
N ARG A 79 -3.24 -5.37 21.69
CA ARG A 79 -3.86 -6.24 22.72
C ARG A 79 -5.32 -6.61 22.41
N ILE A 80 -5.61 -6.95 21.15
CA ILE A 80 -6.97 -7.27 20.68
C ILE A 80 -7.26 -8.78 20.87
N PHE A 81 -6.71 -9.40 21.92
CA PHE A 81 -6.82 -10.82 22.21
C PHE A 81 -7.41 -11.08 23.59
#